data_AF-A0A1L8E399-F1
#
_entry.id   AF-A0A1L8E399-F1
#
_cell.length_a   1.000
_cell.length_b   1.000
_cell.length_c   1.000
_cell.angle_alpha   90.00
_cell.angle_beta   90.00
_cell.angle_gamma   90.00
#
_symmetry.space_group_name_H-M   'P 1'
#
loop_
_entity.id
_entity.type
_entity.pdbx_description
1 polymer ?
#
loop_
_entity_poly.entity_id
_entity_poly.type
_entity_poly.pdbx_seq_one_letter_code
_entity_poly.pdbx_strand_id
1 'polypeptide(L)'
;MKVCLIVLFAAIIGVLEVSGHGMVMNPVNRGSIWRLYGTGAADPDYNDNGNFCGGFYVQHSINGGKCGLCGNDFRDPMPRAHENGGKYGKGFVVANYPRGATIPVSVQITANHLGYFYLNLCNLDTYGRESEACFAAYSLKTSSGSTKYYLNSAAVGYYNFTVTLPAGVSCKRCVLQWTYTTGNNWGYCDDGSGKLGCGDQENFRTCSDISIS
;
A
#
# COMPACT_ATOMS: atom_id res chain seq x y z
N MET A 1 -15.43 -13.50 60.60
CA MET A 1 -14.78 -13.92 59.35
C MET A 1 -15.78 -13.87 58.20
N LYS A 2 -15.68 -12.87 57.32
CA LYS A 2 -16.33 -12.88 56.01
C LYS A 2 -15.25 -12.47 55.01
N VAL A 3 -14.63 -13.46 54.37
CA VAL A 3 -13.65 -13.23 53.32
C VAL A 3 -14.44 -12.87 52.07
N CYS A 4 -14.35 -11.61 51.65
CA CYS A 4 -14.91 -11.13 50.40
C CYS A 4 -13.97 -11.57 49.28
N LEU A 5 -14.38 -12.56 48.48
CA LEU A 5 -13.62 -13.01 47.33
C LEU A 5 -13.90 -12.06 46.16
N ILE A 6 -13.08 -11.02 46.02
CA ILE A 6 -13.09 -10.18 44.81
C ILE A 6 -12.36 -10.97 43.72
N VAL A 7 -13.13 -11.60 42.84
CA VAL A 7 -12.59 -12.23 41.62
C VAL A 7 -12.29 -11.11 40.63
N LEU A 8 -11.02 -10.69 40.58
CA LEU A 8 -10.54 -9.76 39.57
C LEU A 8 -10.43 -10.51 38.24
N PHE A 9 -11.45 -10.44 37.40
CA PHE A 9 -11.34 -10.85 35.99
C PHE A 9 -10.45 -9.82 35.28
N ALA A 10 -9.15 -10.06 35.27
CA ALA A 10 -8.25 -9.37 34.34
C ALA A 10 -8.56 -9.90 32.94
N ALA A 11 -9.45 -9.21 32.22
CA ALA A 11 -9.61 -9.40 30.79
C ALA A 11 -8.31 -8.96 30.13
N ILE A 12 -7.39 -9.91 29.92
CA ILE A 12 -6.29 -9.76 28.98
C ILE A 12 -6.94 -9.68 27.61
N ILE A 13 -7.35 -8.47 27.20
CA ILE A 13 -7.57 -8.16 25.80
C ILE A 13 -6.17 -8.15 25.20
N GLY A 14 -5.68 -9.33 24.84
CA GLY A 14 -4.55 -9.45 23.94
C GLY A 14 -4.97 -8.76 22.65
N VAL A 15 -4.45 -7.57 22.40
CA VAL A 15 -4.47 -6.97 21.07
C VAL A 15 -3.59 -7.89 20.23
N LEU A 16 -4.19 -8.93 19.66
CA LEU A 16 -3.56 -9.68 18.58
C LEU A 16 -3.42 -8.66 17.46
N GLU A 17 -2.21 -8.10 17.32
CA GLU A 17 -1.80 -7.46 16.08
C GLU A 17 -1.80 -8.55 15.00
N VAL A 18 -2.98 -8.85 14.48
CA VAL A 18 -3.07 -9.44 13.16
C VAL A 18 -2.64 -8.29 12.26
N SER A 19 -1.51 -8.44 11.57
CA SER A 19 -1.04 -7.48 10.56
C SER A 19 -1.52 -7.92 9.18
N GLY A 20 -2.12 -6.99 8.44
CA GLY A 20 -2.58 -7.23 7.09
C GLY A 20 -1.38 -7.57 6.23
N HIS A 21 -1.56 -8.20 5.07
CA HIS A 21 -0.42 -8.40 4.19
C HIS A 21 -0.91 -8.45 2.75
N GLY A 22 -0.19 -7.74 1.88
CA GLY A 22 -0.44 -7.77 0.46
C GLY A 22 0.49 -6.90 -0.36
N MET A 23 0.52 -7.18 -1.66
CA MET A 23 1.36 -6.48 -2.61
C MET A 23 0.80 -6.52 -4.02
N VAL A 24 1.19 -5.55 -4.85
CA VAL A 24 0.83 -5.54 -6.28
C VAL A 24 1.69 -6.53 -7.05
N MET A 25 1.05 -7.46 -7.74
CA MET A 25 1.70 -8.44 -8.61
C MET A 25 1.55 -8.12 -10.11
N ASN A 26 0.62 -7.23 -10.47
CA ASN A 26 0.52 -6.68 -11.82
C ASN A 26 0.04 -5.22 -11.78
N PRO A 27 0.79 -4.25 -12.34
CA PRO A 27 2.20 -4.37 -12.72
C PRO A 27 3.06 -4.67 -11.49
N VAL A 28 3.93 -5.67 -11.55
CA VAL A 28 4.65 -6.19 -10.37
C VAL A 28 5.44 -5.08 -9.67
N ASN A 29 5.34 -5.02 -8.34
CA ASN A 29 6.04 -4.02 -7.54
C ASN A 29 7.52 -4.37 -7.35
N ARG A 30 8.33 -3.38 -6.96
CA ARG A 30 9.79 -3.47 -6.73
C ARG A 30 10.22 -4.65 -5.86
N GLY A 31 9.56 -4.87 -4.73
CA GLY A 31 9.89 -5.96 -3.80
C GLY A 31 9.57 -7.34 -4.36
N SER A 32 8.67 -7.43 -5.35
CA SER A 32 8.19 -8.69 -5.94
C SER A 32 8.77 -9.01 -7.32
N ILE A 33 9.63 -8.16 -7.91
CA ILE A 33 10.20 -8.38 -9.25
C ILE A 33 10.86 -9.76 -9.36
N TRP A 34 11.62 -10.15 -8.33
CA TRP A 34 12.30 -11.45 -8.27
C TRP A 34 11.36 -12.65 -8.40
N ARG A 35 10.08 -12.52 -8.02
CA ARG A 35 9.09 -13.60 -8.12
C ARG A 35 8.73 -13.91 -9.57
N LEU A 36 8.76 -12.92 -10.46
CA LEU A 36 8.38 -13.07 -11.87
C LEU A 36 9.60 -13.19 -12.79
N TYR A 37 10.69 -12.50 -12.48
CA TYR A 37 11.87 -12.40 -13.34
C TYR A 37 13.11 -13.13 -12.77
N GLY A 38 13.00 -13.72 -11.58
CA GLY A 38 14.08 -14.45 -10.91
C GLY A 38 15.08 -13.55 -10.18
N THR A 39 15.91 -14.17 -9.34
CA THR A 39 16.91 -13.48 -8.49
C THR A 39 18.09 -12.89 -9.27
N GLY A 40 18.23 -13.23 -10.56
CA GLY A 40 19.19 -12.56 -11.45
C GLY A 40 18.72 -11.18 -11.92
N ALA A 41 17.41 -10.91 -11.90
CA ALA A 41 16.84 -9.63 -12.32
C ALA A 41 16.69 -8.63 -11.16
N ALA A 42 16.40 -9.12 -9.94
CA ALA A 42 16.27 -8.30 -8.75
C ALA A 42 16.61 -9.10 -7.48
N ASP A 43 17.15 -8.42 -6.47
CA ASP A 43 17.35 -9.00 -5.14
C ASP A 43 16.01 -9.44 -4.53
N PRO A 44 15.92 -10.64 -3.93
CA PRO A 44 14.68 -11.07 -3.32
C PRO A 44 14.34 -10.26 -2.07
N ASP A 45 13.09 -9.78 -2.01
CA ASP A 45 12.41 -9.47 -0.76
C ASP A 45 11.42 -10.60 -0.46
N TYR A 46 11.75 -11.43 0.54
CA TYR A 46 10.88 -12.53 0.96
C TYR A 46 9.68 -12.05 1.79
N ASN A 47 9.68 -10.79 2.23
CA ASN A 47 8.60 -10.13 2.95
C ASN A 47 7.98 -8.98 2.13
N ASP A 48 7.94 -9.14 0.81
CA ASP A 48 7.45 -8.15 -0.16
C ASP A 48 5.96 -7.81 -0.02
N ASN A 49 5.21 -8.65 0.70
CA ASN A 49 3.83 -8.43 1.11
C ASN A 49 3.69 -7.63 2.44
N GLY A 50 4.80 -7.30 3.10
CA GLY A 50 4.86 -6.69 4.42
C GLY A 50 5.34 -5.23 4.41
N ASN A 51 5.00 -4.47 3.37
CA ASN A 51 5.36 -3.05 3.27
C ASN A 51 4.36 -2.14 4.01
N PHE A 52 4.26 -2.33 5.33
CA PHE A 52 3.22 -1.80 6.22
C PHE A 52 3.59 -0.51 6.99
N CYS A 53 4.40 0.37 6.38
CA CYS A 53 4.77 1.66 6.96
C CYS A 53 5.54 1.60 8.30
N GLY A 54 6.17 0.45 8.61
CA GLY A 54 6.85 0.18 9.88
C GLY A 54 5.96 -0.37 10.99
N GLY A 55 4.64 -0.45 10.77
CA GLY A 55 3.65 -1.05 11.67
C GLY A 55 2.61 -0.02 12.11
N PHE A 56 1.42 -0.46 12.52
CA PHE A 56 0.34 0.44 12.92
C PHE A 56 0.80 1.46 13.98
N TYR A 57 1.38 0.98 15.09
CA TYR A 57 1.87 1.83 16.17
C TYR A 57 2.97 2.79 15.70
N VAL A 58 3.91 2.30 14.89
CA VAL A 58 5.01 3.11 14.36
C VAL A 58 4.48 4.21 13.45
N GLN A 59 3.57 3.88 12.52
CA GLN A 59 2.98 4.84 11.60
C GLN A 59 2.24 5.95 12.37
N HIS A 60 1.32 5.60 13.27
CA HIS A 60 0.41 6.58 13.85
C HIS A 60 0.98 7.24 15.10
N SER A 61 1.48 6.47 16.06
CA SER A 61 1.95 6.99 17.35
C SER A 61 3.34 7.62 17.27
N ILE A 62 4.23 7.13 16.40
CA ILE A 62 5.61 7.62 16.31
C ILE A 62 5.77 8.58 15.12
N ASN A 63 5.25 8.20 13.95
CA ASN A 63 5.46 8.94 12.71
C ASN A 63 4.36 9.96 12.41
N GLY A 64 3.34 10.09 13.29
CA GLY A 64 2.23 11.02 13.11
C GLY A 64 1.42 10.76 11.84
N GLY A 65 1.15 9.49 11.57
CA GLY A 65 0.43 8.99 10.40
C GLY A 65 1.29 8.82 9.14
N LYS A 66 2.56 9.26 9.15
CA LYS A 66 3.42 9.25 7.96
C LYS A 66 3.95 7.85 7.64
N CYS A 67 4.06 7.58 6.35
CA CYS A 67 4.58 6.34 5.77
C CYS A 67 5.66 6.65 4.75
N GLY A 68 6.63 5.75 4.53
CA GLY A 68 7.53 5.84 3.39
C GLY A 68 6.77 5.85 2.06
N LEU A 69 7.36 6.43 1.00
CA LEU A 69 6.67 6.58 -0.28
C LEU A 69 6.25 5.23 -0.87
N CYS A 70 7.01 4.18 -0.59
CA CYS A 70 6.77 2.83 -1.08
C CYS A 70 6.64 1.80 0.05
N GLY A 71 6.15 2.24 1.23
CA GLY A 71 5.67 1.34 2.30
C GLY A 71 6.70 0.94 3.37
N ASN A 72 7.94 1.42 3.25
CA ASN A 72 8.93 1.36 4.33
C ASN A 72 8.52 2.23 5.55
N ASP A 73 9.17 2.05 6.70
CA ASP A 73 9.04 2.95 7.85
C ASP A 73 9.47 4.37 7.41
N PHE A 74 8.65 5.37 7.76
CA PHE A 74 8.97 6.76 7.47
C PHE A 74 10.30 7.24 8.10
N ARG A 75 10.80 6.60 9.15
CA ARG A 75 12.09 6.96 9.78
C ARG A 75 13.30 6.39 9.06
N ASP A 76 13.12 5.42 8.17
CA ASP A 76 14.22 4.85 7.40
C ASP A 76 14.89 5.95 6.56
N PRO A 77 16.24 5.90 6.40
CA PRO A 77 16.97 6.87 5.61
C PRO A 77 16.54 6.82 4.15
N MET A 78 16.48 8.00 3.51
CA MET A 78 16.17 8.09 2.07
C MET A 78 17.44 7.92 1.22
N PRO A 79 17.36 7.24 0.05
CA PRO A 79 16.18 6.53 -0.44
C PRO A 79 15.94 5.25 0.37
N ARG A 80 14.70 5.04 0.82
CA ARG A 80 14.32 3.83 1.55
C ARG A 80 14.39 2.62 0.63
N ALA A 81 14.38 1.42 1.19
CA ALA A 81 14.64 0.19 0.43
C ALA A 81 13.77 0.04 -0.83
N HIS A 82 12.49 0.42 -0.77
CA HIS A 82 11.53 0.33 -1.88
C HIS A 82 11.37 1.63 -2.69
N GLU A 83 12.08 2.70 -2.35
CA GLU A 83 12.07 3.97 -3.09
C GLU A 83 13.08 3.95 -4.24
N ASN A 84 12.93 4.86 -5.21
CA ASN A 84 13.82 4.96 -6.36
C ASN A 84 15.26 5.27 -5.90
N GLY A 85 16.21 4.41 -6.30
CA GLY A 85 17.60 4.44 -5.82
C GLY A 85 17.86 3.53 -4.61
N GLY A 86 16.82 2.98 -3.98
CA GLY A 86 16.91 2.04 -2.88
C GLY A 86 17.41 0.65 -3.28
N LYS A 87 17.38 -0.29 -2.33
CA LYS A 87 17.76 -1.69 -2.56
C LYS A 87 16.90 -2.35 -3.64
N TYR A 88 15.58 -2.18 -3.58
CA TYR A 88 14.61 -2.77 -4.50
C TYR A 88 14.18 -1.80 -5.62
N GLY A 89 14.34 -0.49 -5.41
CA GLY A 89 14.04 0.53 -6.43
C GLY A 89 15.17 0.77 -7.43
N LYS A 90 15.54 -0.27 -8.19
CA LYS A 90 16.59 -0.20 -9.24
C LYS A 90 16.09 0.35 -10.57
N GLY A 91 14.81 0.68 -10.67
CA GLY A 91 14.22 1.32 -11.84
C GLY A 91 13.97 0.40 -13.03
N PHE A 92 13.76 -0.87 -12.74
CA PHE A 92 13.35 -1.89 -13.71
C PHE A 92 11.92 -1.58 -14.17
N VAL A 93 11.74 -1.15 -15.41
CA VAL A 93 10.42 -0.87 -15.98
C VAL A 93 9.70 -2.19 -16.28
N VAL A 94 8.64 -2.50 -15.53
CA VAL A 94 7.95 -3.80 -15.59
C VAL A 94 6.85 -3.84 -16.66
N ALA A 95 6.36 -2.68 -17.10
CA ALA A 95 5.31 -2.60 -18.10
C ALA A 95 5.34 -1.25 -18.84
N ASN A 96 4.90 -1.26 -20.09
CA ASN A 96 4.62 -0.06 -20.88
C ASN A 96 3.14 -0.01 -21.22
N TYR A 97 2.50 1.16 -21.06
CA TYR A 97 1.09 1.34 -21.34
C TYR A 97 0.83 2.52 -22.28
N PRO A 98 -0.24 2.49 -23.09
CA PRO A 98 -0.68 3.65 -23.83
C PRO A 98 -1.17 4.78 -22.93
N ARG A 99 -1.00 6.03 -23.36
CA ARG A 99 -1.65 7.19 -22.72
C ARG A 99 -3.16 7.00 -22.60
N GLY A 100 -3.73 7.31 -21.43
CA GLY A 100 -5.17 7.20 -21.21
C GLY A 100 -5.69 5.76 -21.08
N ALA A 101 -4.82 4.75 -21.13
CA ALA A 101 -5.24 3.36 -21.09
C ALA A 101 -5.89 2.98 -19.75
N THR A 102 -6.91 2.14 -19.82
CA THR A 102 -7.40 1.39 -18.67
C THR A 102 -6.55 0.12 -18.53
N ILE A 103 -5.80 0.03 -17.45
CA ILE A 103 -4.82 -1.04 -17.22
C ILE A 103 -5.33 -2.03 -16.16
N PRO A 104 -5.00 -3.32 -16.28
CA PRO A 104 -5.29 -4.30 -15.23
C PRO A 104 -4.34 -4.11 -14.05
N VAL A 105 -4.90 -4.23 -12.85
CA VAL A 105 -4.17 -4.28 -11.58
C VAL A 105 -4.53 -5.56 -10.87
N SER A 106 -3.51 -6.29 -10.42
CA SER A 106 -3.66 -7.50 -9.61
C SER A 106 -2.93 -7.35 -8.30
N VAL A 107 -3.67 -7.39 -7.20
CA VAL A 107 -3.15 -7.32 -5.83
C VAL A 107 -3.28 -8.70 -5.20
N GLN A 108 -2.18 -9.25 -4.70
CA GLN A 108 -2.21 -10.46 -3.89
C GLN A 108 -2.36 -10.06 -2.42
N ILE A 109 -3.45 -10.49 -1.79
CA ILE A 109 -3.67 -10.34 -0.35
C ILE A 109 -3.38 -11.69 0.32
N THR A 110 -2.44 -11.70 1.24
CA THR A 110 -2.06 -12.91 2.01
C THR A 110 -2.65 -12.89 3.43
N ALA A 111 -3.01 -11.71 3.95
CA ALA A 111 -3.83 -11.54 5.14
C ALA A 111 -4.79 -10.35 4.91
N ASN A 112 -6.09 -10.63 4.93
CA ASN A 112 -7.12 -9.67 4.52
C ASN A 112 -7.75 -8.98 5.73
N HIS A 113 -7.64 -7.66 5.79
CA HIS A 113 -8.18 -6.81 6.86
C HIS A 113 -9.25 -5.83 6.37
N LEU A 114 -10.02 -6.23 5.35
CA LEU A 114 -11.10 -5.42 4.75
C LEU A 114 -10.57 -4.07 4.26
N GLY A 115 -11.39 -3.02 4.18
CA GLY A 115 -10.92 -1.70 3.76
C GLY A 115 -10.89 -1.54 2.24
N TYR A 116 -9.88 -0.82 1.73
CA TYR A 116 -9.85 -0.44 0.31
C TYR A 116 -8.43 -0.20 -0.22
N PHE A 117 -8.29 -0.37 -1.53
CA PHE A 117 -7.12 0.04 -2.29
C PHE A 117 -7.36 1.39 -2.97
N TYR A 118 -6.28 2.13 -3.18
CA TYR A 118 -6.23 3.23 -4.13
C TYR A 118 -4.85 3.31 -4.76
N LEU A 119 -4.78 3.92 -5.95
CA LEU A 119 -3.54 4.04 -6.69
C LEU A 119 -3.29 5.50 -7.08
N ASN A 120 -2.01 5.86 -6.99
CA ASN A 120 -1.49 7.13 -7.47
C ASN A 120 -0.37 6.88 -8.48
N LEU A 121 -0.14 7.86 -9.35
CA LEU A 121 0.93 7.83 -10.34
C LEU A 121 1.87 9.01 -10.09
N CYS A 122 3.18 8.76 -10.12
CA CYS A 122 4.20 9.80 -10.10
C CYS A 122 4.96 9.80 -11.44
N ASN A 123 4.99 10.95 -12.12
CA ASN A 123 5.74 11.13 -13.37
C ASN A 123 7.15 11.65 -13.05
N LEU A 124 8.17 10.76 -13.11
CA LEU A 124 9.54 11.13 -12.79
C LEU A 124 10.18 12.03 -13.85
N ASP A 125 9.74 11.95 -15.10
CA ASP A 125 10.25 12.84 -16.17
C ASP A 125 9.87 14.31 -15.88
N THR A 126 8.75 14.54 -15.19
CA THR A 126 8.28 15.88 -14.80
C THR A 126 8.81 16.32 -13.43
N TYR A 127 8.79 15.44 -12.43
CA TYR A 127 9.13 15.79 -11.05
C TYR A 127 10.59 15.55 -10.69
N GLY A 128 11.35 14.82 -11.51
CA GLY A 128 12.75 14.42 -11.27
C GLY A 128 12.95 13.36 -10.19
N ARG A 129 12.05 13.26 -9.21
CA ARG A 129 12.10 12.28 -8.11
C ARG A 129 10.72 11.98 -7.54
N GLU A 130 10.64 10.86 -6.83
CA GLU A 130 9.46 10.50 -6.03
C GLU A 130 9.28 11.49 -4.87
N SER A 131 8.02 11.85 -4.63
CA SER A 131 7.58 12.66 -3.49
C SER A 131 6.08 12.50 -3.31
N GLU A 132 5.57 12.81 -2.11
CA GLU A 132 4.12 12.85 -1.86
C GLU A 132 3.42 13.81 -2.85
N ALA A 133 4.03 14.95 -3.19
CA ALA A 133 3.49 15.89 -4.17
C ALA A 133 3.40 15.28 -5.59
N CYS A 134 4.39 14.47 -5.98
CA CYS A 134 4.38 13.80 -7.28
C CYS A 134 3.24 12.78 -7.39
N PHE A 135 3.00 11.98 -6.33
CA PHE A 135 1.90 11.02 -6.30
C PHE A 135 0.53 11.71 -6.20
N ALA A 136 0.42 12.76 -5.38
CA ALA A 136 -0.82 13.52 -5.23
C ALA A 136 -1.28 14.19 -6.54
N ALA A 137 -0.37 14.40 -7.50
CA ALA A 137 -0.70 14.99 -8.80
C ALA A 137 -1.64 14.12 -9.64
N TYR A 138 -1.62 12.80 -9.45
CA TYR A 138 -2.38 11.86 -10.28
C TYR A 138 -2.98 10.71 -9.46
N SER A 139 -4.14 10.95 -8.86
CA SER A 139 -4.98 9.88 -8.27
C SER A 139 -5.76 9.16 -9.36
N LEU A 140 -5.62 7.83 -9.43
CA LEU A 140 -6.22 7.02 -10.50
C LEU A 140 -7.63 6.57 -10.14
N LYS A 141 -8.50 6.51 -11.15
CA LYS A 141 -9.87 6.03 -11.01
C LYS A 141 -9.98 4.58 -11.45
N THR A 142 -10.79 3.82 -10.74
CA THR A 142 -11.20 2.46 -11.13
C THR A 142 -12.24 2.51 -12.24
N SER A 143 -12.61 1.35 -12.78
CA SER A 143 -13.70 1.22 -13.77
C SER A 143 -15.05 1.73 -13.28
N SER A 144 -15.29 1.83 -11.96
CA SER A 144 -16.51 2.41 -11.41
C SER A 144 -16.48 3.95 -11.36
N GLY A 145 -15.36 4.58 -11.74
CA GLY A 145 -15.14 6.01 -11.64
C GLY A 145 -14.71 6.49 -10.24
N SER A 146 -14.68 5.59 -9.25
CA SER A 146 -14.18 5.83 -7.89
C SER A 146 -12.65 5.81 -7.84
N THR A 147 -12.03 6.58 -6.95
CA THR A 147 -10.58 6.47 -6.66
C THR A 147 -10.26 5.32 -5.69
N LYS A 148 -11.27 4.77 -5.03
CA LYS A 148 -11.16 3.64 -4.10
C LYS A 148 -11.75 2.37 -4.70
N TYR A 149 -11.02 1.27 -4.56
CA TYR A 149 -11.50 -0.09 -4.75
C TYR A 149 -11.72 -0.73 -3.38
N TYR A 150 -12.98 -0.89 -2.96
CA TYR A 150 -13.30 -1.56 -1.70
C TYR A 150 -13.23 -3.08 -1.87
N LEU A 151 -12.61 -3.76 -0.90
CA LEU A 151 -12.55 -5.22 -0.92
C LEU A 151 -13.97 -5.75 -0.66
N ASN A 152 -14.51 -6.48 -1.63
CA ASN A 152 -15.85 -7.06 -1.59
C ASN A 152 -15.90 -8.42 -0.85
N SER A 153 -14.79 -8.85 -0.28
CA SER A 153 -14.63 -10.14 0.40
C SER A 153 -13.55 -10.06 1.47
N ALA A 154 -13.68 -10.92 2.49
CA ALA A 154 -12.64 -11.16 3.49
C ALA A 154 -11.65 -12.27 3.05
N ALA A 155 -11.81 -12.83 1.86
CA ALA A 155 -10.95 -13.90 1.36
C ALA A 155 -9.52 -13.41 1.09
N VAL A 156 -8.53 -14.27 1.32
CA VAL A 156 -7.17 -14.09 0.80
C VAL A 156 -7.13 -14.49 -0.68
N GLY A 157 -6.10 -14.05 -1.40
CA GLY A 157 -5.89 -14.35 -2.81
C GLY A 157 -5.76 -13.10 -3.68
N TYR A 158 -6.02 -13.26 -4.97
CA TYR A 158 -5.88 -12.18 -5.94
C TYR A 158 -7.15 -11.35 -6.04
N TYR A 159 -6.99 -10.04 -5.85
CA TYR A 159 -7.99 -9.03 -6.13
C TYR A 159 -7.62 -8.33 -7.44
N ASN A 160 -8.42 -8.59 -8.47
CA ASN A 160 -8.22 -8.07 -9.82
C ASN A 160 -9.21 -6.95 -10.11
N PHE A 161 -8.69 -5.82 -10.58
CA PHE A 161 -9.48 -4.67 -10.98
C PHE A 161 -8.74 -3.88 -12.05
N THR A 162 -9.33 -2.79 -12.53
CA THR A 162 -8.69 -1.92 -13.50
C THR A 162 -8.65 -0.49 -13.01
N VAL A 163 -7.65 0.26 -13.48
CA VAL A 163 -7.55 1.70 -13.27
C VAL A 163 -7.24 2.42 -14.58
N THR A 164 -7.70 3.66 -14.73
CA THR A 164 -7.46 4.48 -15.92
C THR A 164 -6.28 5.43 -15.70
N LEU A 165 -5.27 5.33 -16.56
CA LEU A 165 -4.12 6.25 -16.59
C LEU A 165 -4.53 7.62 -17.14
N PRO A 166 -3.86 8.73 -16.75
CA PRO A 166 -4.21 10.04 -17.28
C PRO A 166 -3.91 10.17 -18.77
N ALA A 167 -4.85 10.68 -19.56
CA ALA A 167 -4.71 10.80 -21.02
C ALA A 167 -3.60 11.77 -21.46
N GLY A 168 -3.30 12.78 -20.64
CA GLY A 168 -2.27 13.79 -20.91
C GLY A 168 -0.88 13.45 -20.39
N VAL A 169 -0.67 12.27 -19.80
CA VAL A 169 0.60 11.92 -19.15
C VAL A 169 1.37 10.90 -19.98
N SER A 170 2.59 11.25 -20.37
CA SER A 170 3.61 10.33 -20.88
C SER A 170 4.86 10.39 -20.02
N CYS A 171 5.57 9.27 -19.90
CA CYS A 171 6.78 9.17 -19.10
C CYS A 171 7.60 7.94 -19.52
N LYS A 172 8.91 8.13 -19.63
CA LYS A 172 9.88 7.03 -19.73
C LYS A 172 9.97 6.29 -18.40
N ARG A 173 9.84 7.03 -17.29
CA ARG A 173 9.81 6.48 -15.94
C ARG A 173 8.64 7.10 -15.17
N CYS A 174 7.63 6.28 -14.93
CA CYS A 174 6.57 6.56 -13.97
C CYS A 174 6.63 5.55 -12.83
N VAL A 175 6.10 5.95 -11.68
CA VAL A 175 5.94 5.07 -10.53
C VAL A 175 4.47 4.98 -10.20
N LEU A 176 3.94 3.77 -10.23
CA LEU A 176 2.60 3.45 -9.77
C LEU A 176 2.69 3.08 -8.29
N GLN A 177 2.09 3.88 -7.41
CA GLN A 177 1.99 3.60 -5.98
C GLN A 177 0.61 3.03 -5.69
N TRP A 178 0.57 1.78 -5.25
CA TRP A 178 -0.60 1.21 -4.62
C TRP A 178 -0.54 1.48 -3.13
N THR A 179 -1.68 1.88 -2.56
CA THR A 179 -1.89 1.93 -1.12
C THR A 179 -3.09 1.07 -0.75
N TYR A 180 -2.93 0.28 0.29
CA TYR A 180 -4.00 -0.42 0.98
C TYR A 180 -4.20 0.18 2.35
N THR A 181 -5.38 0.73 2.59
CA THR A 181 -5.82 1.14 3.92
C THR A 181 -6.76 0.06 4.43
N THR A 182 -6.38 -0.61 5.52
CA THR A 182 -7.21 -1.65 6.13
C THR A 182 -8.50 -1.06 6.71
N GLY A 183 -9.42 -1.92 7.15
CA GLY A 183 -10.73 -1.50 7.66
C GLY A 183 -11.18 -2.28 8.89
N ASN A 184 -10.25 -2.93 9.59
CA ASN A 184 -10.53 -3.81 10.72
C ASN A 184 -10.43 -3.13 12.09
N ASN A 185 -9.86 -1.91 12.17
CA ASN A 185 -9.85 -1.16 13.43
C ASN A 185 -11.14 -0.36 13.61
N TRP A 186 -11.64 -0.33 14.84
CA TRP A 186 -12.75 0.55 15.21
C TRP A 186 -12.20 1.96 15.51
N GLY A 187 -12.89 2.99 15.04
CA GLY A 187 -12.56 4.37 15.37
C GLY A 187 -13.69 5.33 15.06
N TYR A 188 -13.44 6.62 15.28
CA TYR A 188 -14.38 7.69 14.99
C TYR A 188 -14.21 8.18 13.55
N CYS A 189 -15.31 8.35 12.84
CA CYS A 189 -15.35 8.95 11.53
C CYS A 189 -15.44 10.48 11.65
N ASP A 190 -15.30 11.18 10.51
CA ASP A 190 -15.37 12.65 10.46
C ASP A 190 -16.71 13.22 10.94
N ASP A 191 -17.80 12.45 10.84
CA ASP A 191 -19.13 12.81 11.35
C ASP A 191 -19.31 12.53 12.86
N GLY A 192 -18.27 12.07 13.54
CA GLY A 192 -18.27 11.70 14.96
C GLY A 192 -18.89 10.33 15.26
N SER A 193 -19.42 9.62 14.26
CA SER A 193 -19.90 8.24 14.45
C SER A 193 -18.74 7.27 14.66
N GLY A 194 -18.95 6.24 15.47
CA GLY A 194 -17.96 5.22 15.74
C GLY A 194 -18.24 3.91 15.00
N LYS A 195 -17.33 3.47 14.13
CA LYS A 195 -17.49 2.21 13.37
C LYS A 195 -16.14 1.59 12.96
N LEU A 196 -16.19 0.35 12.50
CA LEU A 196 -15.04 -0.32 11.88
C LEU A 196 -14.61 0.40 10.60
N GLY A 197 -13.30 0.52 10.41
CA GLY A 197 -12.68 1.21 9.28
C GLY A 197 -12.64 2.73 9.37
N CYS A 198 -13.02 3.30 10.53
CA CYS A 198 -12.84 4.72 10.82
C CYS A 198 -11.67 4.97 11.77
N GLY A 199 -11.21 6.22 11.83
CA GLY A 199 -9.97 6.58 12.50
C GLY A 199 -8.75 5.96 11.83
N ASP A 200 -7.67 5.82 12.61
CA ASP A 200 -6.41 5.29 12.12
C ASP A 200 -6.51 3.81 11.76
N GLN A 201 -6.04 3.46 10.57
CA GLN A 201 -5.99 2.09 10.05
C GLN A 201 -4.55 1.73 9.67
N GLU A 202 -4.21 0.44 9.63
CA GLU A 202 -2.92 0.00 9.11
C GLU A 202 -2.86 0.30 7.61
N ASN A 203 -1.67 0.71 7.12
CA ASN A 203 -1.47 1.01 5.71
C ASN A 203 -0.33 0.20 5.13
N PHE A 204 -0.52 -0.24 3.89
CA PHE A 204 0.50 -0.88 3.08
C PHE A 204 0.72 -0.05 1.83
N ARG A 205 1.97 0.05 1.37
CA ARG A 205 2.26 0.67 0.08
C ARG A 205 3.25 -0.17 -0.70
N THR A 206 3.08 -0.24 -2.01
CA THR A 206 4.10 -0.80 -2.92
C THR A 206 4.20 0.07 -4.16
N CYS A 207 5.40 0.15 -4.73
CA CYS A 207 5.68 0.93 -5.94
C CYS A 207 6.10 0.03 -7.10
N SER A 208 5.55 0.27 -8.28
CA SER A 208 5.91 -0.39 -9.54
C SER A 208 6.43 0.63 -10.54
N ASP A 209 7.61 0.40 -11.12
CA ASP A 209 8.18 1.25 -12.17
C ASP A 209 7.56 0.87 -13.53
N ILE A 210 6.88 1.82 -14.18
CA ILE A 210 6.22 1.63 -15.48
C ILE A 210 6.62 2.74 -16.46
N SER A 211 6.29 2.58 -17.74
CA SER A 211 6.35 3.65 -18.74
C SER A 211 4.99 3.88 -19.41
N ILE A 212 4.78 5.09 -19.90
CA ILE A 212 3.55 5.50 -20.60
C ILE A 212 3.91 6.23 -21.89
N SER A 213 3.43 5.72 -23.03
CA SER A 213 3.72 6.21 -24.39
C SER A 213 2.47 6.45 -25.23
#